data_AF-A0A842WX63-F1
#
_entry.id   AF-A0A842WX63-F1
#
_cell.length_a   1.000
_cell.length_b   1.000
_cell.length_c   1.000
_cell.angle_alpha   90.00
_cell.angle_beta   90.00
_cell.angle_gamma   90.00
#
_symmetry.space_group_name_H-M   'P 1'
#
loop_
_entity.id
_entity.type
_entity.pdbx_description
1 polymer ?
#
loop_
_entity_poly.entity_id
_entity_poly.type
_entity_poly.pdbx_seq_one_letter_code
_entity_poly.pdbx_strand_id
1 'polypeptide(L)'
;MSKKEMDLSDISGIGPALKKKLKSEGIDSVEKLSEAEPKKLAESVDGVGSATAKKIVKAAKKLSESSKSKRKPKTTRTKKERKELTDLQKLEQKKLSEIRRFSLSLDAADPKMMYTAAGKMNVYDYSRSLLPKAMDLLDTADPTLKRSLFRMAGKNVFGVYTEDLFKRMDEINPAEREQVLQVIDEMFSAVGPPQSNSERKNWISSLESLGREHEATVVGIMAKFGNAGYKWVKERITGNVETFPLGAIQSLASFPLKSRRKLIRLLVKEAADKKRDILQYICGITEKKTVRYLSVFLKDGTWHERTLIAKAVGKAGISSTSGIVNDVIADEDWRVKQSLIDNIDITKSKISPLLRILEYALTDSHTRVRGSGQRVLLQVAHIPCIGSDIEKQRQKIEKKYREHLLKGAPSNKDIDSSWLGFDFSDEDPFPVFEEGTDSSQDSKPEGVSLSDLRTTGESEQASDKKSLLAALLSARDAASSSEEKANGDTHPKKLSEIDISLPPSEKVLELLKILTRDLTEVKIEMLKEKAHDLELSPEQVEDIVVELEREGIIYRPGSDSVRYVDMEL
;
A
#
# COMPACT_ATOMS: atom_id res chain seq x y z
N MET A 1 -21.39 -17.90 34.80
CA MET A 1 -20.88 -17.50 36.13
C MET A 1 -21.32 -18.57 37.13
N SER A 2 -20.39 -19.37 37.64
CA SER A 2 -20.69 -20.32 38.72
C SER A 2 -21.12 -19.53 39.96
N LYS A 3 -22.23 -19.91 40.60
CA LYS A 3 -22.60 -19.31 41.89
C LYS A 3 -21.48 -19.66 42.86
N LYS A 4 -20.73 -18.65 43.30
CA LYS A 4 -19.70 -18.84 44.34
C LYS A 4 -20.39 -19.40 45.57
N GLU A 5 -20.18 -20.68 45.86
CA GLU A 5 -20.66 -21.31 47.08
C GLU A 5 -20.01 -20.60 48.27
N MET A 6 -20.83 -20.16 49.22
CA MET A 6 -20.34 -19.48 50.42
C MET A 6 -19.59 -20.49 51.26
N ASP A 7 -18.35 -20.20 51.58
CA ASP A 7 -17.51 -21.13 52.32
C ASP A 7 -17.65 -20.84 53.83
N LEU A 8 -17.47 -21.86 54.68
CA LEU A 8 -17.58 -21.69 56.15
C LEU A 8 -16.59 -20.66 56.70
N SER A 9 -15.48 -20.44 56.00
CA SER A 9 -14.47 -19.42 56.32
C SER A 9 -14.96 -17.97 56.14
N ASP A 10 -16.08 -17.75 55.46
CA ASP A 10 -16.67 -16.42 55.31
C ASP A 10 -17.40 -15.96 56.61
N ILE A 11 -17.59 -16.85 57.59
CA ILE A 11 -18.22 -16.55 58.87
C ILE A 11 -17.16 -16.07 59.86
N SER A 12 -17.34 -14.84 60.37
CA SER A 12 -16.47 -14.29 61.41
C SER A 12 -16.39 -15.19 62.64
N GLY A 13 -15.19 -15.63 62.99
CA GLY A 13 -14.91 -16.54 64.11
C GLY A 13 -14.63 -17.98 63.71
N ILE A 14 -14.76 -18.35 62.43
CA ILE A 14 -14.39 -19.69 61.94
C ILE A 14 -13.02 -19.64 61.23
N GLY A 15 -11.98 -20.04 61.96
CA GLY A 15 -10.65 -20.26 61.37
C GLY A 15 -10.54 -21.58 60.60
N PRO A 16 -9.45 -21.79 59.84
CA PRO A 16 -9.24 -23.00 59.02
C PRO A 16 -9.21 -24.29 59.85
N ALA A 17 -8.71 -24.24 61.10
CA ALA A 17 -8.72 -25.38 62.02
C ALA A 17 -10.15 -25.74 62.44
N LEU A 18 -10.96 -24.74 62.81
CA LEU A 18 -12.33 -24.96 63.22
C LEU A 18 -13.21 -25.42 62.06
N LYS A 19 -12.95 -24.92 60.84
CA LYS A 19 -13.60 -25.36 59.61
C LYS A 19 -13.40 -26.86 59.35
N LYS A 20 -12.19 -27.41 59.59
CA LYS A 20 -11.94 -28.85 59.44
C LYS A 20 -12.73 -29.67 60.46
N LYS A 21 -12.79 -29.21 61.72
CA LYS A 21 -13.58 -29.86 62.79
C LYS A 21 -15.09 -29.82 62.50
N LEU A 22 -15.62 -28.69 62.02
CA LEU A 22 -17.04 -28.60 61.61
C LEU A 22 -17.38 -29.56 60.47
N LYS A 23 -16.47 -29.72 59.50
CA LYS A 23 -16.64 -30.69 58.41
C LYS A 23 -16.59 -32.14 58.87
N SER A 24 -15.75 -32.50 59.85
CA SER A 24 -15.73 -33.86 60.41
C SER A 24 -17.01 -34.21 61.16
N GLU A 25 -17.66 -33.21 61.78
CA GLU A 25 -18.98 -33.35 62.41
C GLU A 25 -20.16 -33.29 61.41
N GLY A 26 -19.89 -33.34 60.10
CA GLY A 26 -20.92 -33.34 59.05
C GLY A 26 -21.54 -31.97 58.73
N ILE A 27 -21.02 -30.89 59.33
CA ILE A 27 -21.45 -29.50 59.08
C ILE A 27 -20.54 -28.89 58.01
N ASP A 28 -20.85 -29.18 56.75
CA ASP A 28 -20.06 -28.80 55.58
C ASP A 28 -20.47 -27.48 54.92
N SER A 29 -21.63 -26.92 55.30
CA SER A 29 -22.25 -25.76 54.64
C SER A 29 -22.81 -24.74 55.65
N VAL A 30 -22.86 -23.47 55.24
CA VAL A 30 -23.42 -22.36 56.04
C VAL A 30 -24.90 -22.61 56.40
N GLU A 31 -25.64 -23.32 55.53
CA GLU A 31 -27.05 -23.64 55.74
C GLU A 31 -27.24 -24.61 56.91
N LYS A 32 -26.55 -25.76 56.90
CA LYS A 32 -26.56 -26.72 58.02
C LYS A 32 -26.11 -26.07 59.32
N LEU A 33 -25.08 -25.22 59.25
CA LEU A 33 -24.58 -24.49 60.43
C LEU A 33 -25.59 -23.49 60.98
N SER A 34 -26.43 -22.90 60.13
CA SER A 34 -27.48 -21.95 60.54
C SER A 34 -28.68 -22.65 61.21
N GLU A 35 -28.90 -23.93 60.94
CA GLU A 35 -29.97 -24.75 61.53
C GLU A 35 -29.53 -25.47 62.81
N ALA A 36 -28.22 -25.62 63.03
CA ALA A 36 -27.66 -26.29 64.20
C ALA A 36 -28.01 -25.58 65.53
N GLU A 37 -28.31 -26.38 66.56
CA GLU A 37 -28.52 -25.87 67.91
C GLU A 37 -27.18 -25.49 68.56
N PRO A 38 -27.03 -24.27 69.12
CA PRO A 38 -25.77 -23.84 69.72
C PRO A 38 -25.27 -24.70 70.87
N LYS A 39 -26.16 -25.43 71.57
CA LYS A 39 -25.80 -26.35 72.66
C LYS A 39 -25.11 -27.59 72.12
N LYS A 40 -25.75 -28.27 71.15
CA LYS A 40 -25.19 -29.46 70.48
C LYS A 40 -23.86 -29.15 69.81
N LEU A 41 -23.75 -27.98 69.18
CA LEU A 41 -22.52 -27.56 68.49
C LEU A 41 -21.35 -27.29 69.45
N ALA A 42 -21.64 -26.85 70.69
CA ALA A 42 -20.61 -26.66 71.71
C ALA A 42 -20.14 -27.98 72.35
N GLU A 43 -21.01 -28.99 72.36
CA GLU A 43 -20.69 -30.33 72.86
C GLU A 43 -19.95 -31.18 71.81
N SER A 44 -20.32 -31.07 70.53
CA SER A 44 -19.76 -31.90 69.47
C SER A 44 -18.45 -31.36 68.89
N VAL A 45 -18.21 -30.04 68.92
CA VAL A 45 -17.03 -29.43 68.31
C VAL A 45 -16.03 -28.99 69.38
N ASP A 46 -14.99 -29.79 69.56
CA ASP A 46 -13.90 -29.49 70.48
C ASP A 46 -13.24 -28.12 70.19
N GLY A 47 -13.18 -27.26 71.21
CA GLY A 47 -12.69 -25.89 71.12
C GLY A 47 -13.76 -24.81 70.88
N VAL A 48 -15.05 -25.17 70.81
CA VAL A 48 -16.15 -24.20 70.70
C VAL A 48 -16.94 -24.09 72.01
N GLY A 49 -16.65 -23.04 72.79
CA GLY A 49 -17.47 -22.73 73.98
C GLY A 49 -18.90 -22.33 73.62
N SER A 50 -19.84 -22.49 74.56
CA SER A 50 -21.27 -22.19 74.38
C SER A 50 -21.55 -20.75 73.89
N ALA A 51 -20.75 -19.77 74.33
CA ALA A 51 -20.83 -18.39 73.87
C ALA A 51 -20.37 -18.24 72.40
N THR A 52 -19.32 -18.95 72.01
CA THR A 52 -18.77 -18.94 70.65
C THR A 52 -19.73 -19.64 69.67
N ALA A 53 -20.31 -20.78 70.06
CA ALA A 53 -21.31 -21.49 69.26
C ALA A 53 -22.52 -20.59 68.95
N LYS A 54 -23.04 -19.86 69.95
CA LYS A 54 -24.13 -18.88 69.75
C LYS A 54 -23.76 -17.78 68.75
N LYS A 55 -22.53 -17.25 68.82
CA LYS A 55 -22.05 -16.23 67.88
C LYS A 55 -21.94 -16.78 66.45
N ILE A 56 -21.40 -17.98 66.30
CA ILE A 56 -21.24 -18.65 65.00
C ILE A 56 -22.59 -18.93 64.34
N VAL A 57 -23.55 -19.53 65.07
CA VAL A 57 -24.89 -19.82 64.54
C VAL A 57 -25.63 -18.53 64.17
N LYS A 58 -25.52 -17.48 65.00
CA LYS A 58 -26.13 -16.16 64.70
C LYS A 58 -25.52 -15.52 63.44
N ALA A 59 -24.20 -15.61 63.27
CA ALA A 59 -23.51 -15.11 62.08
C ALA A 59 -23.88 -15.92 60.83
N ALA A 60 -23.97 -17.24 60.93
CA ALA A 60 -24.42 -18.13 59.86
C ALA A 60 -25.87 -17.82 59.43
N LYS A 61 -26.79 -17.62 60.40
CA LYS A 61 -28.17 -17.20 60.12
C LYS A 61 -28.24 -15.85 59.40
N LYS A 62 -27.45 -14.87 59.82
CA LYS A 62 -27.41 -13.55 59.16
C LYS A 62 -26.90 -13.66 57.71
N LEU A 63 -25.88 -14.48 57.47
CA LEU A 63 -25.36 -14.74 56.12
C LEU A 63 -26.38 -15.49 55.25
N SER A 64 -27.06 -16.50 55.80
CA SER A 64 -28.10 -17.25 55.06
C SER A 64 -29.37 -16.43 54.81
N GLU A 65 -29.74 -15.51 55.70
CA GLU A 65 -30.83 -14.57 55.47
C GLU A 65 -30.47 -13.52 54.41
N SER A 66 -29.22 -13.05 54.40
CA SER A 66 -28.74 -12.12 53.36
C SER A 66 -28.68 -12.75 51.96
N SER A 67 -28.49 -14.08 51.88
CA SER A 67 -28.57 -14.81 50.61
C SER A 67 -30.02 -15.07 50.19
N LYS A 68 -30.94 -15.27 51.15
CA LYS A 68 -32.38 -15.44 50.90
C LYS A 68 -33.08 -14.14 50.50
N SER A 69 -32.72 -12.98 51.06
CA SER A 69 -33.39 -11.69 50.76
C SER A 69 -32.98 -11.04 49.43
N LYS A 70 -32.03 -11.63 48.70
CA LYS A 70 -31.72 -11.31 47.29
C LYS A 70 -32.11 -12.42 46.30
N ARG A 71 -33.05 -13.30 46.66
CA ARG A 71 -33.88 -13.93 45.61
C ARG A 71 -34.77 -12.84 45.04
N LYS A 72 -34.25 -12.08 44.07
CA LYS A 72 -35.09 -11.33 43.13
C LYS A 72 -36.27 -12.25 42.78
N PRO A 73 -37.53 -11.80 42.84
CA PRO A 73 -38.64 -12.61 42.33
C PRO A 73 -38.19 -13.11 40.96
N LYS A 74 -38.40 -14.41 40.66
CA LYS A 74 -38.20 -14.93 39.29
C LYS A 74 -38.86 -13.91 38.39
N THR A 75 -38.05 -13.06 37.75
CA THR A 75 -38.54 -12.04 36.85
C THR A 75 -39.18 -12.88 35.77
N THR A 76 -40.50 -12.96 35.79
CA THR A 76 -41.31 -13.39 34.66
C THR A 76 -40.79 -12.53 33.54
N ARG A 77 -39.84 -13.08 32.74
CA ARG A 77 -39.28 -12.43 31.56
C ARG A 77 -40.46 -11.76 30.90
N THR A 78 -40.44 -10.43 30.89
CA THR A 78 -41.60 -9.65 30.44
C THR A 78 -41.97 -10.17 29.06
N LYS A 79 -43.26 -10.22 28.70
CA LYS A 79 -43.71 -10.77 27.41
C LYS A 79 -42.91 -10.18 26.22
N LYS A 80 -42.33 -8.99 26.37
CA LYS A 80 -41.42 -8.32 25.44
C LYS A 80 -40.10 -9.08 25.22
N GLU A 81 -39.35 -9.44 26.27
CA GLU A 81 -38.09 -10.18 26.16
C GLU A 81 -38.28 -11.57 25.51
N ARG A 82 -39.43 -12.22 25.75
CA ARG A 82 -39.76 -13.49 25.09
C ARG A 82 -40.00 -13.32 23.59
N LYS A 83 -40.67 -12.23 23.17
CA LYS A 83 -40.90 -11.92 21.75
C LYS A 83 -39.58 -11.63 21.04
N GLU A 84 -38.72 -10.79 21.64
CA GLU A 84 -37.40 -10.48 21.08
C GLU A 84 -36.54 -11.73 20.90
N LEU A 85 -36.56 -12.66 21.86
CA LEU A 85 -35.85 -13.93 21.74
C LEU A 85 -36.38 -14.79 20.58
N THR A 86 -37.71 -14.85 20.40
CA THR A 86 -38.30 -15.61 19.29
C THR A 86 -38.02 -14.98 17.93
N ASP A 87 -37.89 -13.64 17.86
CA ASP A 87 -37.58 -12.95 16.62
C ASP A 87 -36.11 -13.14 16.22
N LEU A 88 -35.19 -13.13 17.20
CA LEU A 88 -33.78 -13.48 16.97
C LEU A 88 -33.64 -14.93 16.47
N GLN A 89 -34.33 -15.89 17.08
CA GLN A 89 -34.31 -17.29 16.65
C GLN A 89 -34.83 -17.47 15.21
N LYS A 90 -35.87 -16.73 14.83
CA LYS A 90 -36.39 -16.75 13.45
C LYS A 90 -35.38 -16.16 12.46
N LEU A 91 -34.71 -15.07 12.83
CA LEU A 91 -33.64 -14.49 12.01
C LEU A 91 -32.47 -15.46 11.85
N GLU A 92 -32.04 -16.12 12.92
CA GLU A 92 -31.01 -17.16 12.89
C GLU A 92 -31.41 -18.33 11.98
N GLN A 93 -32.63 -18.86 12.13
CA GLN A 93 -33.14 -19.93 11.28
C GLN A 93 -33.18 -19.52 9.81
N LYS A 94 -33.61 -18.29 9.51
CA LYS A 94 -33.61 -17.77 8.14
C LYS A 94 -32.18 -17.71 7.58
N LYS A 95 -31.22 -17.20 8.35
CA LYS A 95 -29.82 -17.11 7.93
C LYS A 95 -29.17 -18.49 7.77
N LEU A 96 -29.49 -19.45 8.64
CA LEU A 96 -29.06 -20.83 8.49
C LEU A 96 -29.66 -21.49 7.25
N SER A 97 -30.92 -21.20 6.92
CA SER A 97 -31.54 -21.71 5.69
C SER A 97 -30.87 -21.16 4.43
N GLU A 98 -30.47 -19.88 4.45
CA GLU A 98 -29.69 -19.25 3.37
C GLU A 98 -28.30 -19.92 3.24
N ILE A 99 -27.59 -20.13 4.34
CA ILE A 99 -26.29 -20.82 4.37
C ILE A 99 -26.41 -22.26 3.82
N ARG A 100 -27.43 -23.01 4.25
CA ARG A 100 -27.69 -24.37 3.73
C ARG A 100 -27.98 -24.36 2.23
N ARG A 101 -28.76 -23.37 1.77
CA ARG A 101 -29.03 -23.20 0.33
C ARG A 101 -27.74 -22.96 -0.45
N PHE A 102 -26.83 -22.11 0.04
CA PHE A 102 -25.53 -21.90 -0.60
C PHE A 102 -24.69 -23.17 -0.63
N SER A 103 -24.61 -23.89 0.50
CA SER A 103 -23.88 -25.16 0.57
C SER A 103 -24.42 -26.19 -0.42
N LEU A 104 -25.73 -26.33 -0.54
CA LEU A 104 -26.35 -27.25 -1.50
C LEU A 104 -26.17 -26.78 -2.95
N SER A 105 -26.16 -25.47 -3.20
CA SER A 105 -25.96 -24.92 -4.54
C SER A 105 -24.51 -25.07 -5.01
N LEU A 106 -23.55 -25.13 -4.09
CA LEU A 106 -22.16 -25.47 -4.41
C LEU A 106 -21.98 -26.94 -4.82
N ASP A 107 -22.83 -27.83 -4.33
CA ASP A 107 -22.85 -29.25 -4.68
C ASP A 107 -23.74 -29.55 -5.91
N ALA A 108 -24.29 -28.52 -6.55
CA ALA A 108 -25.16 -28.70 -7.71
C ALA A 108 -24.36 -29.19 -8.92
N ALA A 109 -24.93 -30.11 -9.70
CA ALA A 109 -24.29 -30.61 -10.91
C ALA A 109 -24.17 -29.57 -12.05
N ASP A 110 -24.95 -28.47 -11.98
CA ASP A 110 -24.90 -27.39 -12.96
C ASP A 110 -23.78 -26.38 -12.61
N PRO A 111 -22.73 -26.24 -13.45
CA PRO A 111 -21.63 -25.32 -13.21
C PRO A 111 -22.09 -23.87 -13.02
N LYS A 112 -23.16 -23.45 -13.72
CA LYS A 112 -23.67 -22.08 -13.60
C LYS A 112 -24.24 -21.81 -12.21
N MET A 113 -24.94 -22.78 -11.62
CA MET A 113 -25.42 -22.66 -10.24
C MET A 113 -24.26 -22.66 -9.25
N MET A 114 -23.24 -23.48 -9.46
CA MET A 114 -22.04 -23.50 -8.62
C MET A 114 -21.30 -22.15 -8.64
N TYR A 115 -21.03 -21.59 -9.83
CA TYR A 115 -20.33 -20.30 -9.95
C TYR A 115 -21.12 -19.15 -9.33
N THR A 116 -22.43 -19.10 -9.57
CA THR A 116 -23.27 -18.05 -8.97
C THR A 116 -23.34 -18.20 -7.45
N ALA A 117 -23.33 -19.42 -6.92
CA ALA A 117 -23.25 -19.66 -5.48
C ALA A 117 -21.90 -19.22 -4.90
N ALA A 118 -20.79 -19.63 -5.52
CA ALA A 118 -19.44 -19.27 -5.10
C ALA A 118 -19.22 -17.74 -5.11
N GLY A 119 -19.68 -17.05 -6.17
CA GLY A 119 -19.63 -15.59 -6.25
C GLY A 119 -20.46 -14.90 -5.16
N LYS A 120 -21.67 -15.40 -4.87
CA LYS A 120 -22.54 -14.86 -3.81
C LYS A 120 -21.97 -15.08 -2.41
N MET A 121 -21.21 -16.16 -2.20
CA MET A 121 -20.58 -16.43 -0.91
C MET A 121 -19.55 -15.37 -0.52
N ASN A 122 -18.85 -14.77 -1.48
CA ASN A 122 -17.89 -13.70 -1.19
C ASN A 122 -18.54 -12.42 -0.65
N VAL A 123 -19.80 -12.18 -1.04
CA VAL A 123 -20.56 -10.98 -0.65
C VAL A 123 -21.33 -11.20 0.66
N TYR A 124 -21.55 -12.45 1.06
CA TYR A 124 -22.43 -12.77 2.18
C TYR A 124 -21.76 -12.54 3.54
N ASP A 125 -22.40 -11.78 4.44
CA ASP A 125 -21.82 -11.38 5.74
C ASP A 125 -21.45 -12.56 6.66
N TYR A 126 -22.18 -13.68 6.55
CA TYR A 126 -21.97 -14.88 7.37
C TYR A 126 -21.22 -15.97 6.61
N SER A 127 -20.42 -15.59 5.61
CA SER A 127 -19.60 -16.50 4.80
C SER A 127 -18.66 -17.35 5.65
N ARG A 128 -18.24 -16.89 6.83
CA ARG A 128 -17.34 -17.63 7.72
C ARG A 128 -17.82 -19.03 8.09
N SER A 129 -19.14 -19.25 8.18
CA SER A 129 -19.71 -20.58 8.46
C SER A 129 -19.58 -21.55 7.29
N LEU A 130 -19.35 -21.06 6.07
CA LEU A 130 -19.16 -21.87 4.87
C LEU A 130 -17.69 -22.20 4.61
N LEU A 131 -16.76 -21.72 5.45
CA LEU A 131 -15.33 -21.98 5.28
C LEU A 131 -15.00 -23.48 5.21
N PRO A 132 -15.51 -24.38 6.07
CA PRO A 132 -15.18 -25.80 5.98
C PRO A 132 -15.55 -26.38 4.62
N LYS A 133 -16.76 -26.05 4.13
CA LYS A 133 -17.23 -26.50 2.82
C LYS A 133 -16.39 -25.93 1.67
N ALA A 134 -15.99 -24.66 1.77
CA ALA A 134 -15.10 -24.06 0.78
C ALA A 134 -13.73 -24.74 0.76
N MET A 135 -13.18 -25.06 1.95
CA MET A 135 -11.91 -25.77 2.10
C MET A 135 -11.97 -27.20 1.53
N ASP A 136 -13.09 -27.90 1.66
CA ASP A 136 -13.29 -29.23 1.07
C ASP A 136 -13.33 -29.19 -0.47
N LEU A 137 -13.74 -28.06 -1.04
CA LEU A 137 -13.90 -27.85 -2.48
C LEU A 137 -12.69 -27.16 -3.13
N LEU A 138 -11.61 -26.86 -2.40
CA LEU A 138 -10.41 -26.24 -3.00
C LEU A 138 -9.70 -27.17 -4.00
N ASP A 139 -9.92 -28.48 -3.87
CA ASP A 139 -9.27 -29.52 -4.68
C ASP A 139 -10.06 -29.82 -5.98
N THR A 140 -11.07 -28.99 -6.32
CA THR A 140 -11.84 -29.15 -7.57
C THR A 140 -10.99 -28.87 -8.81
N ALA A 141 -11.21 -29.65 -9.87
CA ALA A 141 -10.52 -29.49 -11.16
C ALA A 141 -10.86 -28.19 -11.91
N ASP A 142 -11.97 -27.54 -11.56
CA ASP A 142 -12.43 -26.31 -12.21
C ASP A 142 -11.66 -25.08 -11.68
N PRO A 143 -10.86 -24.41 -12.53
CA PRO A 143 -10.03 -23.28 -12.11
C PRO A 143 -10.87 -22.06 -11.70
N THR A 144 -12.03 -21.83 -12.31
CA THR A 144 -12.87 -20.65 -12.02
C THR A 144 -13.51 -20.78 -10.65
N LEU A 145 -13.99 -21.99 -10.34
CA LEU A 145 -14.52 -22.31 -9.03
C LEU A 145 -13.42 -22.26 -7.98
N LYS A 146 -12.27 -22.90 -8.25
CA LYS A 146 -11.09 -22.92 -7.37
C LYS A 146 -10.66 -21.50 -6.99
N ARG A 147 -10.49 -20.59 -7.97
CA ARG A 147 -10.19 -19.15 -7.74
C ARG A 147 -11.20 -18.47 -6.82
N SER A 148 -12.49 -18.69 -7.07
CA SER A 148 -13.57 -18.07 -6.30
C SER A 148 -13.59 -18.56 -4.85
N LEU A 149 -13.35 -19.86 -4.65
CA LEU A 149 -13.27 -20.51 -3.33
C LEU A 149 -12.02 -20.07 -2.56
N PHE A 150 -10.87 -19.92 -3.21
CA PHE A 150 -9.66 -19.38 -2.55
C PHE A 150 -9.85 -17.95 -2.06
N ARG A 151 -10.46 -17.08 -2.85
CA ARG A 151 -10.81 -15.71 -2.41
C ARG A 151 -11.77 -15.75 -1.22
N MET A 152 -12.77 -16.62 -1.27
CA MET A 152 -13.72 -16.81 -0.17
C MET A 152 -13.03 -17.30 1.09
N ALA A 153 -12.15 -18.30 0.96
CA ALA A 153 -11.37 -18.85 2.05
C ALA A 153 -10.45 -17.79 2.65
N GLY A 154 -9.69 -17.05 1.82
CA GLY A 154 -8.82 -15.95 2.27
C GLY A 154 -9.57 -14.88 3.07
N LYS A 155 -10.78 -14.50 2.64
CA LYS A 155 -11.61 -13.54 3.38
C LYS A 155 -12.10 -14.04 4.75
N ASN A 156 -12.17 -15.36 4.93
CA ASN A 156 -12.88 -15.97 6.06
C ASN A 156 -12.02 -16.91 6.91
N VAL A 157 -10.75 -17.10 6.58
CA VAL A 157 -9.89 -18.12 7.19
C VAL A 157 -9.58 -17.80 8.66
N PHE A 158 -9.54 -18.84 9.50
CA PHE A 158 -9.20 -18.72 10.92
C PHE A 158 -8.69 -20.04 11.50
N GLY A 159 -7.95 -19.96 12.60
CA GLY A 159 -7.56 -21.13 13.40
C GLY A 159 -6.74 -22.14 12.61
N VAL A 160 -7.15 -23.40 12.64
CA VAL A 160 -6.45 -24.53 11.99
C VAL A 160 -6.46 -24.39 10.46
N TYR A 161 -7.51 -23.79 9.90
CA TYR A 161 -7.63 -23.61 8.45
C TYR A 161 -6.59 -22.65 7.86
N THR A 162 -5.90 -21.86 8.68
CA THR A 162 -4.84 -20.97 8.20
C THR A 162 -3.70 -21.77 7.57
N GLU A 163 -3.14 -22.74 8.27
CA GLU A 163 -2.04 -23.57 7.74
C GLU A 163 -2.47 -24.36 6.50
N ASP A 164 -3.67 -24.94 6.53
CA ASP A 164 -4.20 -25.74 5.42
C ASP A 164 -4.46 -24.89 4.17
N LEU A 165 -4.93 -23.65 4.35
CA LEU A 165 -5.11 -22.71 3.23
C LEU A 165 -3.77 -22.39 2.59
N PHE A 166 -2.75 -22.05 3.38
CA PHE A 166 -1.43 -21.67 2.85
C PHE A 166 -0.72 -22.84 2.17
N LYS A 167 -0.84 -24.07 2.68
CA LYS A 167 -0.33 -25.27 1.99
C LYS A 167 -0.98 -25.47 0.62
N ARG A 168 -2.29 -25.27 0.53
CA ARG A 168 -3.02 -25.37 -0.75
C ARG A 168 -2.77 -24.19 -1.68
N MET A 169 -2.38 -23.03 -1.14
CA MET A 169 -1.99 -21.89 -1.97
C MET A 169 -0.74 -22.19 -2.80
N ASP A 170 0.15 -23.08 -2.34
CA ASP A 170 1.34 -23.47 -3.11
C ASP A 170 1.01 -24.19 -4.43
N GLU A 171 -0.21 -24.71 -4.58
CA GLU A 171 -0.68 -25.36 -5.81
C GLU A 171 -1.25 -24.39 -6.86
N ILE A 172 -1.50 -23.13 -6.50
CA ILE A 172 -2.09 -22.15 -7.41
C ILE A 172 -1.04 -21.18 -7.96
N ASN A 173 -1.37 -20.58 -9.11
CA ASN A 173 -0.50 -19.62 -9.77
C ASN A 173 -0.15 -18.46 -8.80
N PRO A 174 1.12 -18.00 -8.74
CA PRO A 174 1.52 -16.79 -8.02
C PRO A 174 0.54 -15.61 -8.17
N ALA A 175 0.05 -15.32 -9.38
CA ALA A 175 -0.89 -14.21 -9.59
C ALA A 175 -2.21 -14.40 -8.81
N GLU A 176 -2.69 -15.65 -8.69
CA GLU A 176 -3.88 -15.97 -7.92
C GLU A 176 -3.60 -15.94 -6.41
N ARG A 177 -2.43 -16.42 -5.98
CA ARG A 177 -1.98 -16.30 -4.58
C ARG A 177 -1.99 -14.85 -4.13
N GLU A 178 -1.46 -13.96 -4.95
CA GLU A 178 -1.41 -12.53 -4.68
C GLU A 178 -2.82 -11.93 -4.50
N GLN A 179 -3.78 -12.31 -5.33
CA GLN A 179 -5.18 -11.89 -5.18
C GLN A 179 -5.79 -12.38 -3.86
N VAL A 180 -5.47 -13.60 -3.43
CA VAL A 180 -5.93 -14.14 -2.13
C VAL A 180 -5.32 -13.34 -0.98
N LEU A 181 -4.03 -12.98 -1.07
CA LEU A 181 -3.35 -12.16 -0.06
C LEU A 181 -3.93 -10.75 0.03
N GLN A 182 -4.27 -10.12 -1.10
CA GLN A 182 -4.96 -8.83 -1.11
C GLN A 182 -6.31 -8.91 -0.38
N VAL A 183 -7.09 -9.97 -0.62
CA VAL A 183 -8.35 -10.21 0.10
C VAL A 183 -8.12 -10.42 1.60
N ILE A 184 -7.02 -11.08 2.00
CA ILE A 184 -6.62 -11.22 3.41
C ILE A 184 -6.26 -9.86 4.03
N ASP A 185 -5.53 -8.99 3.32
CA ASP A 185 -5.19 -7.64 3.81
C ASP A 185 -6.43 -6.74 3.93
N GLU A 186 -7.36 -6.82 2.98
CA GLU A 186 -8.67 -6.16 3.06
C GLU A 186 -9.45 -6.65 4.28
N MET A 187 -9.49 -7.96 4.51
CA MET A 187 -10.13 -8.56 5.69
C MET A 187 -9.49 -8.02 6.98
N PHE A 188 -8.17 -7.98 7.11
CA PHE A 188 -7.51 -7.43 8.29
C PHE A 188 -7.69 -5.92 8.44
N SER A 189 -7.90 -5.20 7.34
CA SER A 189 -8.24 -3.78 7.37
C SER A 189 -9.67 -3.54 7.86
N ALA A 190 -10.61 -4.41 7.52
CA ALA A 190 -12.01 -4.31 7.92
C ALA A 190 -12.28 -4.83 9.34
N VAL A 191 -11.79 -6.02 9.67
CA VAL A 191 -12.09 -6.73 10.93
C VAL A 191 -10.99 -6.55 11.98
N GLY A 192 -9.76 -6.30 11.53
CA GLY A 192 -8.57 -6.32 12.37
C GLY A 192 -7.89 -7.70 12.41
N PRO A 193 -6.63 -7.75 12.85
CA PRO A 193 -5.86 -9.00 12.99
C PRO A 193 -6.39 -9.87 14.15
N PRO A 194 -6.06 -11.17 14.19
CA PRO A 194 -6.39 -12.02 15.32
C PRO A 194 -5.78 -11.50 16.62
N GLN A 195 -6.57 -11.49 17.69
CA GLN A 195 -6.15 -10.97 18.99
C GLN A 195 -5.21 -11.95 19.73
N SER A 196 -5.43 -13.26 19.53
CA SER A 196 -4.64 -14.30 20.18
C SER A 196 -3.18 -14.28 19.71
N ASN A 197 -2.24 -14.37 20.66
CA ASN A 197 -0.81 -14.43 20.36
C ASN A 197 -0.43 -15.71 19.61
N SER A 198 -1.10 -16.84 19.91
CA SER A 198 -0.82 -18.12 19.23
C SER A 198 -1.25 -18.06 17.77
N GLU A 199 -2.44 -17.53 17.50
CA GLU A 199 -2.95 -17.35 16.13
C GLU A 199 -2.05 -16.40 15.34
N ARG A 200 -1.63 -15.27 15.93
CA ARG A 200 -0.71 -14.35 15.26
C ARG A 200 0.62 -15.01 14.89
N LYS A 201 1.15 -15.87 15.75
CA LYS A 201 2.37 -16.63 15.42
C LYS A 201 2.12 -17.60 14.28
N ASN A 202 0.98 -18.30 14.29
CA ASN A 202 0.62 -19.21 13.21
C ASN A 202 0.54 -18.49 11.86
N TRP A 203 -0.18 -17.36 11.83
CA TRP A 203 -0.25 -16.51 10.65
C TRP A 203 1.12 -16.04 10.16
N ILE A 204 2.01 -15.64 11.06
CA ILE A 204 3.36 -15.21 10.69
C ILE A 204 4.14 -16.37 10.07
N SER A 205 4.08 -17.58 10.64
CA SER A 205 4.76 -18.75 10.07
C SER A 205 4.19 -19.16 8.71
N SER A 206 2.87 -19.08 8.52
CA SER A 206 2.25 -19.42 7.22
C SER A 206 2.48 -18.35 6.15
N LEU A 207 2.61 -17.07 6.54
CA LEU A 207 2.98 -16.01 5.60
C LEU A 207 4.48 -16.05 5.25
N GLU A 208 5.33 -16.54 6.16
CA GLU A 208 6.76 -16.69 5.93
C GLU A 208 7.10 -17.84 4.98
N SER A 209 6.24 -18.87 4.89
CA SER A 209 6.41 -19.94 3.91
C SER A 209 6.13 -19.50 2.47
N LEU A 210 5.52 -18.32 2.28
CA LEU A 210 5.29 -17.77 0.94
C LEU A 210 6.60 -17.26 0.33
N GLY A 211 6.73 -17.44 -0.99
CA GLY A 211 7.89 -17.00 -1.74
C GLY A 211 8.08 -15.48 -1.77
N ARG A 212 9.21 -15.06 -2.35
CA ARG A 212 9.64 -13.65 -2.43
C ARG A 212 8.71 -12.79 -3.27
N GLU A 213 8.04 -13.40 -4.23
CA GLU A 213 7.07 -12.78 -5.13
C GLU A 213 5.92 -12.08 -4.38
N HIS A 214 5.58 -12.57 -3.18
CA HIS A 214 4.46 -12.06 -2.36
C HIS A 214 4.92 -11.17 -1.21
N GLU A 215 6.23 -10.94 -1.06
CA GLU A 215 6.80 -10.30 0.12
C GLU A 215 6.30 -8.84 0.30
N ALA A 216 5.94 -8.15 -0.79
CA ALA A 216 5.37 -6.80 -0.72
C ALA A 216 4.04 -6.75 0.04
N THR A 217 3.12 -7.65 -0.28
CA THR A 217 1.80 -7.74 0.33
C THR A 217 1.87 -8.38 1.71
N VAL A 218 2.75 -9.37 1.88
CA VAL A 218 3.06 -9.92 3.21
C VAL A 218 3.54 -8.84 4.16
N VAL A 219 4.45 -7.94 3.76
CA VAL A 219 4.89 -6.81 4.61
C VAL A 219 3.73 -5.86 4.95
N GLY A 220 2.80 -5.63 4.02
CA GLY A 220 1.57 -4.86 4.27
C GLY A 220 0.70 -5.50 5.35
N ILE A 221 0.46 -6.81 5.23
CA ILE A 221 -0.27 -7.61 6.21
C ILE A 221 0.46 -7.60 7.57
N MET A 222 1.78 -7.74 7.60
CA MET A 222 2.61 -7.70 8.81
C MET A 222 2.46 -6.38 9.59
N ALA A 223 2.15 -5.27 8.91
CA ALA A 223 1.87 -4.00 9.57
C ALA A 223 0.67 -4.07 10.52
N LYS A 224 -0.33 -4.90 10.20
CA LYS A 224 -1.54 -5.11 11.01
C LYS A 224 -1.25 -5.92 12.28
N PHE A 225 -0.28 -6.84 12.23
CA PHE A 225 0.12 -7.68 13.38
C PHE A 225 0.86 -6.93 14.51
N GLY A 226 1.14 -5.63 14.34
CA GLY A 226 1.73 -4.78 15.37
C GLY A 226 3.18 -5.13 15.68
N ASN A 227 3.49 -5.40 16.96
CA ASN A 227 4.88 -5.64 17.38
C ASN A 227 5.47 -6.96 16.83
N ALA A 228 4.63 -7.98 16.61
CA ALA A 228 5.08 -9.26 16.07
C ALA A 228 5.53 -9.10 14.61
N GLY A 229 4.68 -8.48 13.77
CA GLY A 229 5.04 -8.16 12.39
C GLY A 229 6.21 -7.17 12.29
N TYR A 230 6.31 -6.19 13.19
CA TYR A 230 7.49 -5.31 13.26
C TYR A 230 8.80 -6.09 13.49
N LYS A 231 8.82 -7.10 14.38
CA LYS A 231 10.01 -7.91 14.63
C LYS A 231 10.39 -8.71 13.39
N TRP A 232 9.41 -9.33 12.74
CA TRP A 232 9.61 -10.08 11.51
C TRP A 232 10.20 -9.20 10.40
N VAL A 233 9.59 -8.04 10.11
CA VAL A 233 10.10 -7.11 9.09
C VAL A 233 11.48 -6.56 9.45
N LYS A 234 11.73 -6.32 10.74
CA LYS A 234 13.06 -5.91 11.22
C LYS A 234 14.10 -6.98 10.91
N GLU A 235 13.84 -8.24 11.27
CA GLU A 235 14.74 -9.37 11.02
C GLU A 235 15.00 -9.53 9.52
N ARG A 236 13.94 -9.40 8.70
CA ARG A 236 14.04 -9.47 7.25
C ARG A 236 14.91 -8.37 6.64
N ILE A 237 14.73 -7.12 7.08
CA ILE A 237 15.58 -6.00 6.67
C ILE A 237 17.03 -6.27 7.12
N THR A 238 17.27 -6.69 8.37
CA THR A 238 18.67 -6.91 8.81
C THR A 238 19.37 -8.06 8.12
N GLY A 239 18.65 -9.13 7.75
CA GLY A 239 19.20 -10.30 7.09
C GLY A 239 19.42 -10.09 5.59
N ASN A 240 18.40 -9.59 4.88
CA ASN A 240 18.28 -9.77 3.43
C ASN A 240 17.86 -8.48 2.68
N VAL A 241 18.52 -7.33 2.93
CA VAL A 241 18.20 -6.08 2.20
C VAL A 241 18.36 -6.22 0.68
N GLU A 242 19.34 -6.99 0.22
CA GLU A 242 19.63 -7.16 -1.21
C GLU A 242 18.45 -7.76 -1.97
N THR A 243 17.80 -8.75 -1.36
CA THR A 243 16.64 -9.45 -1.94
C THR A 243 15.32 -8.82 -1.53
N PHE A 244 15.33 -7.72 -0.76
CA PHE A 244 14.09 -7.09 -0.30
C PHE A 244 13.39 -6.42 -1.50
N PRO A 245 12.12 -6.77 -1.79
CA PRO A 245 11.44 -6.27 -2.98
C PRO A 245 11.11 -4.79 -2.85
N LEU A 246 11.09 -4.10 -4.00
CA LEU A 246 10.88 -2.65 -4.05
C LEU A 246 9.48 -2.26 -3.57
N GLY A 247 8.46 -3.07 -3.90
CA GLY A 247 7.08 -2.88 -3.44
C GLY A 247 6.93 -3.00 -1.91
N ALA A 248 7.72 -3.87 -1.26
CA ALA A 248 7.67 -4.04 0.19
C ALA A 248 8.08 -2.77 0.97
N ILE A 249 8.91 -1.92 0.35
CA ILE A 249 9.32 -0.64 0.94
C ILE A 249 8.13 0.31 1.02
N GLN A 250 7.29 0.35 -0.02
CA GLN A 250 6.07 1.18 -0.01
C GLN A 250 5.11 0.71 1.09
N SER A 251 4.99 -0.62 1.27
CA SER A 251 4.18 -1.23 2.34
C SER A 251 4.64 -0.85 3.76
N LEU A 252 5.87 -0.38 3.95
CA LEU A 252 6.32 0.17 5.25
C LEU A 252 5.52 1.41 5.67
N ALA A 253 4.87 2.10 4.73
CA ALA A 253 3.97 3.20 5.01
C ALA A 253 2.77 2.77 5.88
N SER A 254 2.32 1.52 5.77
CA SER A 254 1.18 0.98 6.53
C SER A 254 1.48 0.78 8.02
N PHE A 255 2.75 0.81 8.44
CA PHE A 255 3.12 0.66 9.84
C PHE A 255 2.79 1.92 10.68
N PRO A 256 2.47 1.75 11.97
CA PRO A 256 2.33 2.88 12.90
C PRO A 256 3.58 3.77 12.91
N LEU A 257 3.40 5.10 13.01
CA LEU A 257 4.47 6.10 12.89
C LEU A 257 5.73 5.79 13.71
N LYS A 258 5.56 5.30 14.95
CA LYS A 258 6.70 4.96 15.83
C LYS A 258 7.52 3.79 15.27
N SER A 259 6.87 2.75 14.78
CA SER A 259 7.50 1.56 14.20
C SER A 259 8.09 1.85 12.83
N ARG A 260 7.31 2.53 11.97
CA ARG A 260 7.74 2.98 10.63
C ARG A 260 9.06 3.74 10.67
N ARG A 261 9.20 4.69 11.60
CA ARG A 261 10.45 5.46 11.76
C ARG A 261 11.66 4.61 12.13
N LYS A 262 11.47 3.56 12.93
CA LYS A 262 12.55 2.65 13.30
C LYS A 262 12.93 1.75 12.13
N LEU A 263 11.94 1.23 11.39
CA LEU A 263 12.17 0.42 10.19
C LEU A 263 12.89 1.24 9.11
N ILE A 264 12.43 2.47 8.81
CA ILE A 264 13.10 3.35 7.84
C ILE A 264 14.54 3.65 8.27
N ARG A 265 14.80 3.90 9.56
CA ARG A 265 16.18 4.12 10.04
C ARG A 265 17.08 2.90 9.80
N LEU A 266 16.56 1.70 10.04
CA LEU A 266 17.31 0.46 9.82
C LEU A 266 17.51 0.22 8.32
N LEU A 267 16.46 0.37 7.52
CA LEU A 267 16.50 0.20 6.08
C LEU A 267 17.51 1.15 5.44
N VAL A 268 17.51 2.43 5.82
CA VAL A 268 18.49 3.41 5.30
C VAL A 268 19.92 3.03 5.65
N LYS A 269 20.15 2.54 6.87
CA LYS A 269 21.49 2.12 7.30
C LYS A 269 21.99 0.94 6.46
N GLU A 270 21.18 -0.11 6.34
CA GLU A 270 21.57 -1.33 5.62
C GLU A 270 21.59 -1.12 4.10
N ALA A 271 20.71 -0.27 3.54
CA ALA A 271 20.67 0.04 2.11
C ALA A 271 21.89 0.86 1.66
N ALA A 272 22.41 1.74 2.52
CA ALA A 272 23.64 2.49 2.20
C ALA A 272 24.85 1.57 1.99
N ASP A 273 24.90 0.46 2.74
CA ASP A 273 25.99 -0.52 2.70
C ASP A 273 25.82 -1.54 1.57
N LYS A 274 24.59 -2.08 1.36
CA LYS A 274 24.36 -3.24 0.49
C LYS A 274 23.67 -2.94 -0.84
N LYS A 275 22.67 -2.05 -0.86
CA LYS A 275 21.79 -1.86 -2.04
C LYS A 275 21.27 -0.42 -2.12
N ARG A 276 21.96 0.42 -2.88
CA ARG A 276 21.68 1.86 -3.01
C ARG A 276 20.46 2.17 -3.90
N ASP A 277 20.11 1.31 -4.85
CA ASP A 277 18.99 1.51 -5.79
C ASP A 277 17.63 1.66 -5.10
N ILE A 278 17.51 1.11 -3.89
CA ILE A 278 16.33 1.20 -3.03
C ILE A 278 16.02 2.65 -2.62
N LEU A 279 16.98 3.58 -2.72
CA LEU A 279 16.86 4.96 -2.27
C LEU A 279 15.63 5.69 -2.83
N GLN A 280 15.29 5.48 -4.12
CA GLN A 280 14.12 6.12 -4.73
C GLN A 280 12.82 5.78 -3.99
N TYR A 281 12.68 4.53 -3.56
CA TYR A 281 11.51 4.03 -2.84
C TYR A 281 11.50 4.51 -1.40
N ILE A 282 12.67 4.55 -0.74
CA ILE A 282 12.81 5.12 0.61
C ILE A 282 12.39 6.60 0.59
N CYS A 283 12.85 7.37 -0.39
CA CYS A 283 12.49 8.78 -0.55
C CYS A 283 10.97 8.98 -0.63
N GLY A 284 10.24 8.08 -1.29
CA GLY A 284 8.78 8.12 -1.40
C GLY A 284 8.03 7.96 -0.07
N ILE A 285 8.58 7.21 0.89
CA ILE A 285 7.95 6.95 2.20
C ILE A 285 8.45 7.88 3.32
N THR A 286 9.44 8.73 3.04
CA THR A 286 10.07 9.55 4.07
C THR A 286 9.19 10.71 4.55
N GLU A 287 9.12 10.87 5.86
CA GLU A 287 8.50 12.01 6.52
C GLU A 287 9.56 13.02 6.97
N LYS A 288 9.11 14.24 7.28
CA LYS A 288 9.90 15.30 7.95
C LYS A 288 10.78 14.84 9.13
N LYS A 289 10.35 13.87 9.94
CA LYS A 289 11.14 13.35 11.08
C LYS A 289 12.14 12.24 10.69
N THR A 290 11.95 11.59 9.54
CA THR A 290 12.84 10.53 9.05
C THR A 290 13.83 11.00 8.00
N VAL A 291 13.58 12.13 7.34
CA VAL A 291 14.47 12.71 6.32
C VAL A 291 15.90 12.84 6.83
N ARG A 292 16.10 13.16 8.12
CA ARG A 292 17.43 13.21 8.75
C ARG A 292 18.27 11.94 8.64
N TYR A 293 17.64 10.77 8.44
CA TYR A 293 18.38 9.51 8.29
C TYR A 293 19.05 9.39 6.92
N LEU A 294 18.54 10.09 5.91
CA LEU A 294 19.09 10.08 4.54
C LEU A 294 20.46 10.78 4.42
N SER A 295 20.95 11.44 5.48
CA SER A 295 22.25 12.11 5.49
C SER A 295 23.43 11.18 5.18
N VAL A 296 23.27 9.86 5.41
CA VAL A 296 24.29 8.86 5.07
C VAL A 296 24.56 8.85 3.56
N PHE A 297 23.51 8.95 2.75
CA PHE A 297 23.62 8.97 1.29
C PHE A 297 24.13 10.32 0.74
N LEU A 298 24.09 11.41 1.51
CA LEU A 298 24.62 12.69 1.03
C LEU A 298 26.16 12.73 1.01
N LYS A 299 26.82 12.05 1.94
CA LYS A 299 28.29 12.09 2.06
C LYS A 299 28.98 11.25 1.00
N ASP A 300 28.45 10.05 0.77
CA ASP A 300 29.11 9.03 -0.05
C ASP A 300 28.36 8.77 -1.37
N GLY A 301 27.30 9.53 -1.64
CA GLY A 301 26.38 9.28 -2.76
C GLY A 301 26.73 10.01 -4.04
N THR A 302 26.20 9.52 -5.15
CA THR A 302 26.30 10.20 -6.45
C THR A 302 25.40 11.44 -6.50
N TRP A 303 25.67 12.37 -7.42
CA TRP A 303 24.84 13.56 -7.58
C TRP A 303 23.36 13.23 -7.87
N HIS A 304 23.08 12.10 -8.55
CA HIS A 304 21.72 11.60 -8.79
C HIS A 304 21.03 11.21 -7.48
N GLU A 305 21.71 10.45 -6.61
CA GLU A 305 21.20 10.07 -5.29
C GLU A 305 20.93 11.30 -4.42
N ARG A 306 21.86 12.28 -4.41
CA ARG A 306 21.69 13.55 -3.70
C ARG A 306 20.50 14.34 -4.24
N THR A 307 20.26 14.32 -5.55
CA THR A 307 19.10 14.95 -6.20
C THR A 307 17.78 14.33 -5.75
N LEU A 308 17.72 13.00 -5.60
CA LEU A 308 16.54 12.30 -5.07
C LEU A 308 16.26 12.67 -3.61
N ILE A 309 17.32 12.80 -2.80
CA ILE A 309 17.20 13.22 -1.40
C ILE A 309 16.71 14.67 -1.32
N ALA A 310 17.28 15.57 -2.13
CA ALA A 310 16.83 16.96 -2.23
C ALA A 310 15.34 17.07 -2.57
N LYS A 311 14.87 16.26 -3.53
CA LYS A 311 13.44 16.16 -3.89
C LYS A 311 12.59 15.69 -2.71
N ALA A 312 13.04 14.67 -1.97
CA ALA A 312 12.34 14.16 -0.79
C ALA A 312 12.29 15.20 0.35
N VAL A 313 13.40 15.92 0.59
CA VAL A 313 13.50 17.00 1.57
C VAL A 313 12.52 18.13 1.24
N GLY A 314 12.46 18.55 -0.04
CA GLY A 314 11.51 19.55 -0.51
C GLY A 314 10.05 19.14 -0.26
N LYS A 315 9.68 17.92 -0.67
CA LYS A 315 8.32 17.36 -0.49
C LYS A 315 7.92 17.22 0.98
N ALA A 316 8.87 16.94 1.87
CA ALA A 316 8.61 16.83 3.31
C ALA A 316 8.29 18.19 3.97
N GLY A 317 8.65 19.30 3.31
CA GLY A 317 8.46 20.66 3.78
C GLY A 317 9.54 21.13 4.76
N ILE A 318 9.86 22.41 4.69
CA ILE A 318 10.98 23.04 5.39
C ILE A 318 10.49 23.69 6.68
N SER A 319 10.92 23.19 7.84
CA SER A 319 10.64 23.85 9.13
C SER A 319 11.85 24.36 9.89
N SER A 320 13.04 23.97 9.46
CA SER A 320 14.31 24.41 10.02
C SER A 320 15.31 24.46 8.89
N THR A 321 16.25 25.42 8.96
CA THR A 321 17.38 25.54 8.02
C THR A 321 18.57 24.67 8.44
N SER A 322 18.42 23.80 9.43
CA SER A 322 19.51 23.04 10.04
C SER A 322 19.54 21.58 9.57
N GLY A 323 20.73 20.98 9.61
CA GLY A 323 20.94 19.56 9.29
C GLY A 323 20.89 19.32 7.79
N ILE A 324 20.19 18.26 7.37
CA ILE A 324 20.16 17.80 5.97
C ILE A 324 19.75 18.88 4.95
N VAL A 325 18.90 19.84 5.35
CA VAL A 325 18.50 20.96 4.49
C VAL A 325 19.70 21.87 4.18
N ASN A 326 20.53 22.16 5.19
CA ASN A 326 21.75 22.95 5.00
C ASN A 326 22.77 22.19 4.16
N ASP A 327 22.92 20.89 4.39
CA ASP A 327 23.84 20.03 3.65
C ASP A 327 23.48 20.01 2.15
N VAL A 328 22.19 19.96 1.80
CA VAL A 328 21.71 19.99 0.41
C VAL A 328 21.91 21.37 -0.25
N ILE A 329 21.79 22.47 0.50
CA ILE A 329 22.00 23.83 -0.03
C ILE A 329 23.49 24.12 -0.23
N ALA A 330 24.32 23.58 0.65
CA ALA A 330 25.78 23.69 0.59
C ALA A 330 26.43 22.72 -0.41
N ASP A 331 25.63 21.90 -1.11
CA ASP A 331 26.13 20.96 -2.12
C ASP A 331 26.88 21.70 -3.24
N GLU A 332 27.91 21.08 -3.80
CA GLU A 332 28.68 21.67 -4.90
C GLU A 332 27.85 21.66 -6.21
N ASP A 333 27.00 20.65 -6.38
CA ASP A 333 26.20 20.47 -7.58
C ASP A 333 24.93 21.32 -7.56
N TRP A 334 24.84 22.25 -8.52
CA TRP A 334 23.66 23.09 -8.71
C TRP A 334 22.38 22.29 -8.97
N ARG A 335 22.47 21.08 -9.54
CA ARG A 335 21.32 20.19 -9.82
C ARG A 335 20.63 19.74 -8.54
N VAL A 336 21.41 19.46 -7.50
CA VAL A 336 20.92 19.05 -6.18
C VAL A 336 20.16 20.22 -5.54
N LYS A 337 20.74 21.42 -5.58
CA LYS A 337 20.09 22.64 -5.09
C LYS A 337 18.80 22.97 -5.85
N GLN A 338 18.83 22.86 -7.18
CA GLN A 338 17.66 23.10 -8.01
C GLN A 338 16.53 22.12 -7.65
N SER A 339 16.85 20.82 -7.54
CA SER A 339 15.87 19.79 -7.19
C SER A 339 15.21 20.04 -5.83
N LEU A 340 15.97 20.54 -4.85
CA LEU A 340 15.42 20.97 -3.57
C LEU A 340 14.38 22.07 -3.78
N ILE A 341 14.75 23.15 -4.46
CA ILE A 341 13.94 24.36 -4.64
C ILE A 341 12.67 24.09 -5.44
N ASP A 342 12.80 23.38 -6.58
CA ASP A 342 11.68 23.08 -7.46
C ASP A 342 10.62 22.19 -6.79
N ASN A 343 11.00 21.41 -5.79
CA ASN A 343 10.10 20.46 -5.11
C ASN A 343 9.72 20.90 -3.68
N ILE A 344 9.95 22.15 -3.28
CA ILE A 344 9.55 22.64 -1.95
C ILE A 344 8.03 22.64 -1.81
N ASP A 345 7.52 21.90 -0.84
CA ASP A 345 6.11 22.01 -0.43
C ASP A 345 5.92 23.23 0.47
N ILE A 346 5.42 24.32 -0.10
CA ILE A 346 5.20 25.61 0.58
C ILE A 346 4.16 25.46 1.70
N THR A 347 3.12 24.64 1.50
CA THR A 347 2.03 24.43 2.48
C THR A 347 2.53 23.79 3.77
N LYS A 348 3.54 22.92 3.67
CA LYS A 348 4.15 22.21 4.81
C LYS A 348 5.34 22.95 5.42
N SER A 349 5.73 24.08 4.84
CA SER A 349 6.91 24.85 5.21
C SER A 349 6.57 26.00 6.17
N LYS A 350 7.56 26.42 6.97
CA LYS A 350 7.49 27.65 7.76
C LYS A 350 8.16 28.78 6.98
N ILE A 351 7.56 29.97 7.01
CA ILE A 351 8.08 31.11 6.23
C ILE A 351 9.52 31.49 6.59
N SER A 352 9.86 31.67 7.88
CA SER A 352 11.20 32.20 8.22
C SER A 352 12.36 31.28 7.80
N PRO A 353 12.30 29.94 8.02
CA PRO A 353 13.29 29.02 7.47
C PRO A 353 13.29 28.99 5.94
N LEU A 354 12.12 29.04 5.31
CA LEU A 354 12.01 29.02 3.84
C LEU A 354 12.70 30.23 3.21
N LEU A 355 12.45 31.44 3.73
CA LEU A 355 13.07 32.66 3.21
C LEU A 355 14.60 32.65 3.32
N ARG A 356 15.16 32.10 4.41
CA ARG A 356 16.62 31.94 4.54
C ARG A 356 17.21 31.04 3.47
N ILE A 357 16.51 29.97 3.08
CA ILE A 357 16.96 29.05 2.04
C ILE A 357 16.87 29.72 0.66
N LEU A 358 15.79 30.46 0.42
CA LEU A 358 15.63 31.23 -0.80
C LEU A 358 16.69 32.32 -0.93
N GLU A 359 17.12 32.93 0.17
CA GLU A 359 18.24 33.88 0.17
C GLU A 359 19.54 33.26 -0.35
N TYR A 360 19.88 32.04 0.09
CA TYR A 360 21.01 31.29 -0.48
C TYR A 360 20.80 30.95 -1.96
N ALA A 361 19.59 30.53 -2.35
CA ALA A 361 19.28 30.21 -3.74
C ALA A 361 19.38 31.43 -4.67
N LEU A 362 18.96 32.62 -4.21
CA LEU A 362 19.00 33.87 -4.97
C LEU A 362 20.42 34.40 -5.15
N THR A 363 21.32 34.07 -4.23
CA THR A 363 22.75 34.44 -4.25
C THR A 363 23.65 33.38 -4.88
N ASP A 364 23.08 32.25 -5.31
CA ASP A 364 23.84 31.16 -5.91
C ASP A 364 24.51 31.58 -7.24
N SER A 365 25.64 30.98 -7.57
CA SER A 365 26.39 31.28 -8.79
C SER A 365 25.65 30.84 -10.06
N HIS A 366 24.82 29.80 -9.99
CA HIS A 366 24.14 29.23 -11.14
C HIS A 366 22.80 29.93 -11.43
N THR A 367 22.60 30.35 -12.69
CA THR A 367 21.40 31.08 -13.14
C THR A 367 20.10 30.31 -12.92
N ARG A 368 20.11 28.99 -13.16
CA ARG A 368 18.91 28.15 -12.98
C ARG A 368 18.45 28.08 -11.53
N VAL A 369 19.38 27.95 -10.59
CA VAL A 369 19.06 27.90 -9.15
C VAL A 369 18.44 29.23 -8.71
N ARG A 370 19.00 30.36 -9.19
CA ARG A 370 18.43 31.70 -8.95
C ARG A 370 17.03 31.84 -9.55
N GLY A 371 16.82 31.39 -10.78
CA GLY A 371 15.51 31.42 -11.45
C GLY A 371 14.47 30.60 -10.71
N SER A 372 14.79 29.37 -10.31
CA SER A 372 13.95 28.54 -9.45
C SER A 372 13.65 29.21 -8.11
N GLY A 373 14.65 29.84 -7.48
CA GLY A 373 14.47 30.58 -6.23
C GLY A 373 13.51 31.76 -6.36
N GLN A 374 13.61 32.54 -7.44
CA GLN A 374 12.69 33.64 -7.74
C GLN A 374 11.27 33.14 -7.97
N ARG A 375 11.12 32.06 -8.72
CA ARG A 375 9.83 31.43 -8.99
C ARG A 375 9.15 30.97 -7.70
N VAL A 376 9.86 30.25 -6.84
CA VAL A 376 9.31 29.80 -5.55
C VAL A 376 8.97 31.00 -4.65
N LEU A 377 9.78 32.06 -4.66
CA LEU A 377 9.48 33.28 -3.89
C LEU A 377 8.15 33.92 -4.32
N LEU A 378 7.85 33.95 -5.62
CA LEU A 378 6.55 34.39 -6.14
C LEU A 378 5.42 33.45 -5.69
N GLN A 379 5.63 32.13 -5.72
CA GLN A 379 4.64 31.15 -5.24
C GLN A 379 4.34 31.29 -3.74
N VAL A 380 5.33 31.61 -2.91
CA VAL A 380 5.14 31.84 -1.47
C VAL A 380 4.23 33.04 -1.20
N ALA A 381 4.13 33.99 -2.13
CA ALA A 381 3.19 35.10 -2.01
C ALA A 381 1.72 34.72 -2.25
N HIS A 382 1.45 33.51 -2.77
CA HIS A 382 0.10 33.00 -3.05
C HIS A 382 -0.30 31.83 -2.17
N ILE A 383 0.66 30.99 -1.77
CA ILE A 383 0.39 29.77 -1.01
C ILE A 383 0.73 30.01 0.47
N PRO A 384 -0.25 29.89 1.39
CA PRO A 384 0.01 30.13 2.80
C PRO A 384 0.91 29.06 3.41
N CYS A 385 2.05 29.49 3.96
CA CYS A 385 2.90 28.68 4.84
C CYS A 385 2.24 28.38 6.20
N ILE A 386 2.74 27.34 6.89
CA ILE A 386 2.28 26.97 8.24
C ILE A 386 2.41 28.15 9.22
N GLY A 387 1.26 28.58 9.78
CA GLY A 387 1.18 29.56 10.86
C GLY A 387 1.38 31.01 10.41
N SER A 388 0.99 31.33 9.17
CA SER A 388 1.27 32.63 8.56
C SER A 388 0.18 33.02 7.56
N ASP A 389 -0.25 34.28 7.62
CA ASP A 389 -1.25 34.85 6.71
C ASP A 389 -0.59 35.38 5.43
N ILE A 390 -1.29 35.29 4.29
CA ILE A 390 -0.78 35.68 2.96
C ILE A 390 -0.34 37.16 2.94
N GLU A 391 -1.11 38.07 3.51
CA GLU A 391 -0.76 39.50 3.56
C GLU A 391 0.54 39.75 4.32
N LYS A 392 0.72 39.09 5.47
CA LYS A 392 1.95 39.19 6.26
C LYS A 392 3.13 38.55 5.53
N GLN A 393 2.90 37.52 4.71
CA GLN A 393 3.94 36.91 3.87
C GLN A 393 4.36 37.87 2.78
N ARG A 394 3.40 38.44 2.04
CA ARG A 394 3.62 39.44 0.99
C ARG A 394 4.40 40.63 1.53
N GLN A 395 3.98 41.24 2.64
CA GLN A 395 4.69 42.36 3.26
C GLN A 395 6.14 42.01 3.64
N LYS A 396 6.37 40.81 4.19
CA LYS A 396 7.73 40.36 4.56
C LYS A 396 8.61 40.09 3.34
N ILE A 397 8.04 39.50 2.29
CA ILE A 397 8.72 39.15 1.04
C ILE A 397 9.05 40.41 0.27
N GLU A 398 8.08 41.31 0.11
CA GLU A 398 8.25 42.60 -0.57
C GLU A 398 9.33 43.44 0.12
N LYS A 399 9.27 43.57 1.46
CA LYS A 399 10.25 44.36 2.21
C LYS A 399 11.69 43.88 2.02
N LYS A 400 11.91 42.59 1.80
CA LYS A 400 13.26 41.99 1.75
C LYS A 400 13.76 41.70 0.34
N TYR A 401 12.87 41.35 -0.58
CA TYR A 401 13.24 40.73 -1.86
C TYR A 401 12.61 41.43 -3.07
N ARG A 402 12.15 42.68 -2.93
CA ARG A 402 11.53 43.45 -4.03
C ARG A 402 12.32 43.42 -5.33
N GLU A 403 13.64 43.64 -5.27
CA GLU A 403 14.50 43.63 -6.47
C GLU A 403 14.51 42.28 -7.19
N HIS A 404 14.52 41.18 -6.44
CA HIS A 404 14.52 39.84 -6.99
C HIS A 404 13.16 39.47 -7.58
N LEU A 405 12.07 39.94 -6.96
CA LEU A 405 10.70 39.76 -7.47
C LEU A 405 10.51 40.50 -8.78
N LEU A 406 10.99 41.74 -8.88
CA LEU A 406 10.91 42.54 -10.11
C LEU A 406 11.73 41.91 -11.26
N LYS A 407 12.89 41.32 -10.96
CA LYS A 407 13.68 40.58 -11.96
C LYS A 407 13.02 39.25 -12.37
N GLY A 408 12.37 38.56 -11.43
CA GLY A 408 11.80 37.24 -11.64
C GLY A 408 10.40 37.25 -12.28
N ALA A 409 9.60 38.30 -12.05
CA ALA A 409 8.22 38.37 -12.53
C ALA A 409 8.09 38.29 -14.08
N PRO A 410 8.91 38.99 -14.89
CA PRO A 410 8.85 38.87 -16.35
C PRO A 410 9.18 37.46 -16.85
N SER A 411 9.99 36.70 -16.11
CA SER A 411 10.40 35.33 -16.47
C SER A 411 9.37 34.27 -16.09
N ASN A 412 8.38 34.62 -15.24
CA ASN A 412 7.38 33.70 -14.69
C ASN A 412 5.97 34.28 -14.90
N LYS A 413 5.59 34.46 -16.17
CA LYS A 413 4.26 34.99 -16.57
C LYS A 413 3.08 34.15 -16.05
N ASP A 414 3.33 32.90 -15.66
CA ASP A 414 2.32 31.97 -15.16
C ASP A 414 1.93 32.20 -13.68
N ILE A 415 2.64 33.07 -12.96
CA ILE A 415 2.36 33.37 -11.56
C ILE A 415 1.89 34.83 -11.45
N ASP A 416 0.71 35.03 -10.86
CA ASP A 416 0.13 36.36 -10.65
C ASP A 416 1.09 37.27 -9.86
N SER A 417 1.50 38.38 -10.47
CA SER A 417 2.43 39.36 -9.90
C SER A 417 1.80 40.74 -9.74
N SER A 418 0.48 40.87 -9.94
CA SER A 418 -0.27 42.13 -9.81
C SER A 418 -0.11 42.79 -8.45
N TRP A 419 0.04 41.99 -7.39
CA TRP A 419 0.24 42.48 -6.02
C TRP A 419 1.56 43.25 -5.81
N LEU A 420 2.51 43.19 -6.75
CA LEU A 420 3.73 44.00 -6.73
C LEU A 420 3.53 45.42 -7.28
N GLY A 421 2.32 45.75 -7.76
CA GLY A 421 2.02 47.03 -8.41
C GLY A 421 2.63 47.16 -9.81
N PHE A 422 2.89 46.03 -10.46
CA PHE A 422 3.31 45.96 -11.86
C PHE A 422 2.18 45.35 -12.66
N ASP A 423 1.49 46.16 -13.46
CA ASP A 423 0.58 45.67 -14.48
C ASP A 423 1.44 45.30 -15.68
N PHE A 424 1.61 44.00 -15.92
CA PHE A 424 2.07 43.55 -17.22
C PHE A 424 0.93 43.87 -18.19
N SER A 425 1.02 45.01 -18.87
CA SER A 425 0.23 45.22 -20.06
C SER A 425 0.56 44.06 -20.99
N ASP A 426 -0.42 43.19 -21.27
CA ASP A 426 -0.33 42.06 -22.20
C ASP A 426 -0.10 42.51 -23.66
N GLU A 427 0.50 43.69 -23.87
CA GLU A 427 1.03 44.12 -25.15
C GLU A 427 2.28 43.28 -25.44
N ASP A 428 2.04 42.01 -25.81
CA ASP A 428 3.00 41.26 -26.60
C ASP A 428 3.35 42.16 -27.80
N PRO A 429 4.64 42.44 -28.07
CA PRO A 429 5.07 43.30 -29.16
C PRO A 429 4.87 42.67 -30.54
N PHE A 430 4.07 41.60 -30.64
CA PHE A 430 3.49 41.22 -31.90
C PHE A 430 2.39 42.24 -32.19
N PRO A 431 2.58 43.16 -33.17
CA PRO A 431 1.45 43.86 -33.72
C PRO A 431 0.48 42.78 -34.16
N VAL A 432 -0.62 42.63 -33.43
CA VAL A 432 -1.81 42.03 -33.97
C VAL A 432 -2.09 42.93 -35.17
N PHE A 433 -1.81 42.42 -36.37
CA PHE A 433 -2.38 42.99 -37.57
C PHE A 433 -3.89 42.82 -37.35
N GLU A 434 -4.52 43.84 -36.79
CA GLU A 434 -5.95 43.99 -36.84
C GLU A 434 -6.28 43.96 -38.34
N GLU A 435 -6.79 42.83 -38.81
CA GLU A 435 -7.41 42.75 -40.12
C GLU A 435 -8.45 43.87 -40.15
N GLY A 436 -8.15 44.89 -40.96
CA GLY A 436 -8.82 46.17 -40.97
C GLY A 436 -10.34 46.00 -40.96
N THR A 437 -10.95 46.42 -39.85
CA THR A 437 -12.37 46.73 -39.80
C THR A 437 -12.56 48.12 -40.43
N ASP A 438 -12.34 48.21 -41.73
CA ASP A 438 -12.89 49.29 -42.53
C ASP A 438 -14.31 48.90 -42.96
N SER A 439 -15.26 49.38 -42.17
CA SER A 439 -16.65 49.50 -42.55
C SER A 439 -16.80 50.37 -43.80
N SER A 440 -17.29 49.81 -44.91
CA SER A 440 -18.44 50.29 -45.70
C SER A 440 -18.35 49.92 -47.19
N GLN A 441 -19.26 49.03 -47.63
CA GLN A 441 -20.07 49.08 -48.85
C GLN A 441 -20.34 47.68 -49.43
N ASP A 442 -21.59 47.49 -49.84
CA ASP A 442 -22.18 46.28 -50.39
C ASP A 442 -21.37 45.68 -51.56
N SER A 443 -20.70 44.56 -51.31
CA SER A 443 -20.34 43.63 -52.37
C SER A 443 -20.36 42.19 -51.86
N LYS A 444 -21.15 41.36 -52.52
CA LYS A 444 -21.26 39.91 -52.31
C LYS A 444 -19.86 39.28 -52.29
N PRO A 445 -19.59 38.26 -51.44
CA PRO A 445 -18.32 37.56 -51.47
C PRO A 445 -18.19 36.78 -52.78
N GLU A 446 -17.39 37.31 -53.72
CA GLU A 446 -16.87 36.54 -54.84
C GLU A 446 -15.85 35.54 -54.31
N GLY A 447 -16.16 34.25 -54.46
CA GLY A 447 -15.25 33.17 -54.14
C GLY A 447 -14.00 33.28 -55.00
N VAL A 448 -12.84 33.39 -54.36
CA VAL A 448 -11.54 33.37 -55.02
C VAL A 448 -11.35 31.99 -55.65
N SER A 449 -11.52 31.91 -56.96
CA SER A 449 -11.26 30.70 -57.73
C SER A 449 -9.75 30.47 -57.81
N LEU A 450 -9.32 29.22 -57.61
CA LEU A 450 -7.91 28.77 -57.68
C LEU A 450 -7.24 29.00 -59.06
N SER A 451 -7.96 29.59 -60.01
CA SER A 451 -7.51 29.97 -61.35
C SER A 451 -6.62 31.22 -61.34
N ASP A 452 -6.75 32.10 -60.35
CA ASP A 452 -6.08 33.41 -60.32
C ASP A 452 -4.67 33.37 -59.71
N LEU A 453 -4.22 32.19 -59.26
CA LEU A 453 -2.87 31.95 -58.73
C LEU A 453 -1.82 31.61 -59.80
N ARG A 454 -2.10 31.87 -61.09
CA ARG A 454 -1.12 31.68 -62.16
C ARG A 454 -0.77 33.03 -62.79
N THR A 455 0.51 33.37 -62.67
CA THR A 455 1.22 34.49 -63.31
C THR A 455 0.90 35.84 -62.63
N THR A 456 1.81 36.54 -61.96
CA THR A 456 3.19 36.94 -62.28
C THR A 456 3.79 37.57 -61.02
N GLY A 457 5.12 37.49 -60.85
CA GLY A 457 5.83 38.22 -59.80
C GLY A 457 6.79 37.34 -59.01
N GLU A 458 7.99 37.16 -59.55
CA GLU A 458 9.15 36.73 -58.78
C GLU A 458 9.42 37.78 -57.70
N SER A 459 9.18 37.44 -56.43
CA SER A 459 9.77 38.14 -55.30
C SER A 459 10.33 37.13 -54.29
N GLU A 460 11.55 37.44 -53.87
CA GLU A 460 12.49 36.64 -53.10
C GLU A 460 11.96 36.20 -51.72
N GLN A 461 11.19 35.12 -51.64
CA GLN A 461 10.88 34.42 -50.38
C GLN A 461 10.87 32.89 -50.53
N ALA A 462 11.71 32.34 -51.40
CA ALA A 462 11.87 30.90 -51.59
C ALA A 462 12.95 30.26 -50.69
N SER A 463 13.80 31.06 -50.02
CA SER A 463 14.83 30.54 -49.10
C SER A 463 14.25 30.03 -47.79
N ASP A 464 13.23 30.71 -47.28
CA ASP A 464 12.80 30.51 -45.89
C ASP A 464 11.88 29.31 -45.72
N LYS A 465 11.08 28.98 -46.75
CA LYS A 465 10.26 27.75 -46.74
C LYS A 465 11.12 26.50 -46.85
N LYS A 466 12.24 26.55 -47.57
CA LYS A 466 13.21 25.45 -47.63
C LYS A 466 13.99 25.33 -46.31
N SER A 467 14.32 26.45 -45.68
CA SER A 467 14.92 26.48 -44.34
C SER A 467 14.00 25.89 -43.27
N LEU A 468 12.70 26.24 -43.28
CA LEU A 468 11.71 25.70 -42.34
C LEU A 468 11.45 24.21 -42.55
N LEU A 469 11.36 23.74 -43.80
CA LEU A 469 11.24 22.31 -44.09
C LEU A 469 12.50 21.53 -43.70
N ALA A 470 13.69 22.11 -43.92
CA ALA A 470 14.94 21.51 -43.47
C ALA A 470 15.05 21.48 -41.93
N ALA A 471 14.59 22.52 -41.24
CA ALA A 471 14.56 22.57 -39.78
C ALA A 471 13.55 21.58 -39.18
N LEU A 472 12.37 21.41 -39.79
CA LEU A 472 11.38 20.42 -39.36
C LEU A 472 11.83 18.98 -39.63
N LEU A 473 12.49 18.73 -40.77
CA LEU A 473 13.09 17.41 -41.05
C LEU A 473 14.25 17.13 -40.10
N SER A 474 15.10 18.12 -39.82
CA SER A 474 16.19 17.97 -38.84
C SER A 474 15.67 17.78 -37.41
N ALA A 475 14.57 18.42 -37.02
CA ALA A 475 13.94 18.22 -35.72
C ALA A 475 13.28 16.83 -35.60
N ARG A 476 12.68 16.33 -36.69
CA ARG A 476 12.17 14.96 -36.77
C ARG A 476 13.29 13.94 -36.67
N ASP A 477 14.38 14.13 -37.41
CA ASP A 477 15.54 13.24 -37.39
C ASP A 477 16.23 13.26 -36.00
N ALA A 478 16.27 14.44 -35.36
CA ALA A 478 16.74 14.59 -33.98
C ALA A 478 15.81 13.87 -32.98
N ALA A 479 14.50 13.92 -33.16
CA ALA A 479 13.53 13.22 -32.32
C ALA A 479 13.66 11.69 -32.47
N SER A 480 13.75 11.17 -33.70
CA SER A 480 13.98 9.74 -33.93
C SER A 480 15.35 9.27 -33.40
N SER A 481 16.39 10.09 -33.49
CA SER A 481 17.71 9.77 -32.91
C SER A 481 17.76 9.89 -31.38
N SER A 482 16.77 10.56 -30.76
CA SER A 482 16.67 10.71 -29.31
C SER A 482 15.92 9.55 -28.64
N GLU A 483 15.01 8.88 -29.36
CA GLU A 483 14.41 7.61 -28.92
C GLU A 483 15.43 6.47 -28.93
N GLU A 484 16.42 6.50 -29.83
CA GLU A 484 17.51 5.51 -29.87
C GLU A 484 18.52 5.63 -28.71
N LYS A 485 18.54 6.73 -27.96
CA LYS A 485 19.52 6.96 -26.87
C LYS A 485 18.96 6.85 -25.46
N ALA A 486 17.69 6.50 -25.30
CA ALA A 486 17.05 6.31 -23.98
C ALA A 486 16.99 4.84 -23.53
N ASN A 487 17.32 3.87 -24.40
CA ASN A 487 17.54 2.49 -24.00
C ASN A 487 19.05 2.25 -23.88
N GLY A 488 19.53 2.10 -22.65
CA GLY A 488 20.94 1.84 -22.35
C GLY A 488 21.47 0.64 -23.13
N ASP A 489 22.71 0.79 -23.62
CA ASP A 489 23.51 -0.18 -24.38
C ASP A 489 23.29 -1.64 -23.92
N THR A 490 22.35 -2.30 -24.58
CA THR A 490 22.43 -3.72 -24.86
C THR A 490 22.60 -3.79 -26.37
N HIS A 491 23.86 -3.87 -26.82
CA HIS A 491 24.14 -4.17 -28.22
C HIS A 491 23.25 -5.34 -28.65
N PRO A 492 22.61 -5.26 -29.84
CA PRO A 492 21.75 -6.33 -30.31
C PRO A 492 22.58 -7.60 -30.38
N LYS A 493 22.34 -8.53 -29.44
CA LYS A 493 22.95 -9.86 -29.47
C LYS A 493 22.68 -10.42 -30.85
N LYS A 494 23.74 -10.62 -31.64
CA LYS A 494 23.61 -11.31 -32.92
C LYS A 494 23.17 -12.74 -32.63
N LEU A 495 22.49 -13.39 -33.59
CA LEU A 495 22.07 -14.80 -33.43
C LEU A 495 23.24 -15.71 -33.01
N SER A 496 24.47 -15.38 -33.42
CA SER A 496 25.70 -16.09 -33.07
C SER A 496 26.15 -15.96 -31.61
N GLU A 497 25.51 -15.11 -30.81
CA GLU A 497 25.88 -14.84 -29.41
C GLU A 497 24.97 -15.55 -28.40
N ILE A 498 23.98 -16.31 -28.87
CA ILE A 498 23.14 -17.14 -28.00
C ILE A 498 24.00 -18.32 -27.52
N ASP A 499 24.15 -18.46 -26.21
CA ASP A 499 24.96 -19.51 -25.60
C ASP A 499 24.31 -20.88 -25.84
N ILE A 500 25.03 -21.78 -26.53
CA ILE A 500 24.57 -23.13 -26.88
C ILE A 500 24.32 -23.97 -25.61
N SER A 501 24.87 -23.59 -24.45
CA SER A 501 24.68 -24.31 -23.19
C SER A 501 23.34 -24.04 -22.49
N LEU A 502 22.58 -23.03 -22.92
CA LEU A 502 21.30 -22.69 -22.32
C LEU A 502 20.24 -23.79 -22.51
N PRO A 503 19.30 -23.95 -21.56
CA PRO A 503 18.20 -24.89 -21.71
C PRO A 503 17.34 -24.53 -22.95
N PRO A 504 16.71 -25.53 -23.60
CA PRO A 504 15.91 -25.32 -24.81
C PRO A 504 14.86 -24.20 -24.70
N SER A 505 14.19 -24.08 -23.56
CA SER A 505 13.17 -23.07 -23.31
C SER A 505 13.74 -21.64 -23.35
N GLU A 506 14.90 -21.42 -22.73
CA GLU A 506 15.58 -20.12 -22.72
C GLU A 506 16.13 -19.76 -24.10
N LYS A 507 16.63 -20.75 -24.87
CA LYS A 507 17.05 -20.55 -26.26
C LYS A 507 15.90 -20.04 -27.13
N VAL A 508 14.72 -20.66 -27.04
CA VAL A 508 13.53 -20.23 -27.79
C VAL A 508 13.08 -18.83 -27.35
N LEU A 509 13.17 -18.52 -26.06
CA LEU A 509 12.78 -17.22 -25.51
C LEU A 509 13.74 -16.09 -25.93
N GLU A 510 15.06 -16.31 -25.90
CA GLU A 510 16.04 -15.35 -26.44
C GLU A 510 15.84 -15.15 -27.95
N LEU A 511 15.58 -16.23 -28.70
CA LEU A 511 15.34 -16.16 -30.14
C LEU A 511 14.06 -15.38 -30.47
N LEU A 512 12.99 -15.58 -29.70
CA LEU A 512 11.77 -14.78 -29.80
C LEU A 512 12.02 -13.32 -29.46
N LYS A 513 12.77 -13.00 -28.41
CA LYS A 513 13.13 -11.60 -28.08
C LYS A 513 13.89 -10.93 -29.21
N ILE A 514 14.79 -11.64 -29.88
CA ILE A 514 15.52 -11.12 -31.05
C ILE A 514 14.56 -10.90 -32.23
N LEU A 515 13.72 -11.88 -32.56
CA LEU A 515 12.78 -11.78 -33.68
C LEU A 515 11.69 -10.72 -33.46
N THR A 516 11.23 -10.53 -32.23
CA THR A 516 10.14 -9.59 -31.90
C THR A 516 10.60 -8.13 -31.97
N ARG A 517 11.92 -7.87 -31.96
CA ARG A 517 12.47 -6.52 -32.21
C ARG A 517 12.21 -6.04 -33.64
N ASP A 518 12.28 -6.96 -34.60
CA ASP A 518 12.10 -6.65 -36.02
C ASP A 518 10.64 -6.82 -36.48
N LEU A 519 9.90 -7.74 -35.87
CA LEU A 519 8.54 -8.11 -36.27
C LEU A 519 7.59 -8.10 -35.06
N THR A 520 6.43 -7.47 -35.20
CA THR A 520 5.41 -7.47 -34.14
C THR A 520 4.79 -8.84 -33.88
N GLU A 521 4.79 -9.71 -34.91
CA GLU A 521 4.28 -11.08 -34.86
C GLU A 521 5.27 -12.00 -35.58
N VAL A 522 5.68 -13.08 -34.92
CA VAL A 522 6.67 -14.02 -35.43
C VAL A 522 5.97 -15.28 -35.92
N LYS A 523 6.17 -15.65 -37.19
CA LYS A 523 5.63 -16.91 -37.72
C LYS A 523 6.35 -18.11 -37.11
N ILE A 524 5.60 -19.16 -36.75
CA ILE A 524 6.15 -20.39 -36.13
C ILE A 524 7.15 -21.07 -37.06
N GLU A 525 6.92 -21.04 -38.37
CA GLU A 525 7.86 -21.58 -39.37
C GLU A 525 9.23 -20.89 -39.31
N MET A 526 9.25 -19.56 -39.26
CA MET A 526 10.50 -18.80 -39.11
C MET A 526 11.20 -19.08 -37.78
N LEU A 527 10.42 -19.31 -36.71
CA LEU A 527 10.96 -19.68 -35.41
C LEU A 527 11.63 -21.06 -35.48
N LYS A 528 10.99 -22.03 -36.14
CA LYS A 528 11.53 -23.38 -36.37
C LYS A 528 12.79 -23.36 -37.23
N GLU A 529 12.81 -22.56 -38.30
CA GLU A 529 13.99 -22.41 -39.16
C GLU A 529 15.20 -21.87 -38.38
N LYS A 530 15.03 -20.79 -37.61
CA LYS A 530 16.14 -20.22 -36.82
C LYS A 530 16.50 -21.06 -35.59
N ALA A 531 15.55 -21.81 -35.04
CA ALA A 531 15.82 -22.73 -33.93
C ALA A 531 16.63 -23.95 -34.39
N HIS A 532 16.53 -24.34 -35.66
CA HIS A 532 17.37 -25.38 -36.24
C HIS A 532 18.86 -24.99 -36.20
N ASP A 533 19.20 -23.71 -36.37
CA ASP A 533 20.57 -23.21 -36.23
C ASP A 533 21.11 -23.34 -34.79
N LEU A 534 20.24 -23.53 -33.80
CA LEU A 534 20.58 -23.73 -32.38
C LEU A 534 20.46 -25.20 -31.93
N GLU A 535 20.39 -26.14 -32.88
CA GLU A 535 20.27 -27.58 -32.67
C GLU A 535 18.95 -28.02 -31.98
N LEU A 536 17.87 -27.26 -32.13
CA LEU A 536 16.55 -27.62 -31.61
C LEU A 536 15.69 -28.30 -32.68
N SER A 537 15.08 -29.43 -32.30
CA SER A 537 14.10 -30.12 -33.17
C SER A 537 12.83 -29.27 -33.31
N PRO A 538 12.18 -29.25 -34.49
CA PRO A 538 10.92 -28.51 -34.68
C PRO A 538 9.80 -28.96 -33.73
N GLU A 539 9.82 -30.22 -33.29
CA GLU A 539 8.86 -30.76 -32.29
C GLU A 539 9.12 -30.14 -30.91
N GLN A 540 10.39 -30.04 -30.50
CA GLN A 540 10.77 -29.43 -29.22
C GLN A 540 10.37 -27.95 -29.17
N VAL A 541 10.52 -27.22 -30.28
CA VAL A 541 10.10 -25.82 -30.36
C VAL A 541 8.60 -25.69 -30.15
N GLU A 542 7.80 -26.59 -30.71
CA GLU A 542 6.35 -26.54 -30.60
C GLU A 542 5.87 -26.87 -29.18
N ASP A 543 6.46 -27.88 -28.54
CA ASP A 543 6.20 -28.21 -27.14
C ASP A 543 6.55 -27.03 -26.21
N ILE A 544 7.72 -26.41 -26.41
CA ILE A 544 8.17 -25.26 -25.62
C ILE A 544 7.24 -24.05 -25.82
N VAL A 545 6.78 -23.79 -27.05
CA VAL A 545 5.83 -22.70 -27.31
C VAL A 545 4.51 -22.95 -26.57
N VAL A 546 4.03 -24.19 -26.51
CA VAL A 546 2.82 -24.55 -25.75
C VAL A 546 3.04 -24.37 -24.24
N GLU A 547 4.22 -24.72 -23.71
CA GLU A 547 4.58 -24.47 -22.32
C GLU A 547 4.64 -22.97 -21.99
N LEU A 548 5.31 -22.16 -22.82
CA LEU A 548 5.42 -20.71 -22.64
C LEU A 548 4.08 -19.98 -22.80
N GLU A 549 3.18 -20.51 -23.64
CA GLU A 549 1.79 -20.03 -23.76
C GLU A 549 0.99 -20.34 -22.49
N ARG A 550 1.18 -21.53 -21.90
CA ARG A 550 0.56 -21.92 -20.63
C ARG A 550 1.06 -21.07 -19.46
N GLU A 551 2.32 -20.63 -19.50
CA GLU A 551 2.92 -19.71 -18.53
C GLU A 551 2.50 -18.24 -18.74
N GLY A 552 1.91 -17.91 -19.90
CA GLY A 552 1.48 -16.55 -20.23
C GLY A 552 2.60 -15.60 -20.65
N ILE A 553 3.79 -16.13 -20.92
CA ILE A 553 4.95 -15.37 -21.42
C ILE A 553 4.75 -15.02 -22.90
N ILE A 554 4.00 -15.87 -23.61
CA ILE A 554 3.76 -15.78 -25.03
C ILE A 554 2.25 -15.79 -25.31
N TYR A 555 1.83 -15.03 -26.31
CA TYR A 555 0.46 -15.02 -26.83
C TYR A 555 0.43 -15.47 -28.30
N ARG A 556 -0.53 -16.32 -28.66
CA ARG A 556 -0.71 -16.86 -30.01
C ARG A 556 -1.91 -16.17 -30.70
N PRO A 557 -1.72 -15.08 -31.49
CA PRO A 557 -2.82 -14.39 -32.15
C PRO A 557 -3.50 -15.22 -33.27
N GLY A 558 -2.81 -16.21 -33.83
CA GLY A 558 -3.33 -17.15 -34.82
C GLY A 558 -2.54 -18.46 -34.82
N SER A 559 -3.04 -19.51 -35.45
CA SER A 559 -2.42 -20.86 -35.41
C SER A 559 -0.94 -20.88 -35.78
N ASP A 560 -0.51 -19.95 -36.64
CA ASP A 560 0.81 -19.96 -37.28
C ASP A 560 1.73 -18.83 -36.78
N SER A 561 1.30 -18.05 -35.78
CA SER A 561 1.99 -16.83 -35.36
C SER A 561 2.02 -16.69 -33.85
N VAL A 562 3.12 -16.16 -33.32
CA VAL A 562 3.44 -16.10 -31.91
C VAL A 562 3.98 -14.71 -31.58
N ARG A 563 3.57 -14.15 -30.43
CA ARG A 563 4.00 -12.84 -29.95
C ARG A 563 4.51 -12.94 -28.51
N TYR A 564 5.70 -12.40 -28.25
CA TYR A 564 6.25 -12.28 -26.91
C TYR A 564 5.49 -11.18 -26.13
N VAL A 565 5.07 -11.49 -24.90
CA VAL A 565 4.42 -10.53 -23.99
C VAL A 565 5.44 -10.15 -22.93
N ASP A 566 5.90 -8.90 -22.96
CA ASP A 566 6.77 -8.38 -21.92
C ASP A 566 5.95 -8.15 -20.65
N MET A 567 6.13 -9.02 -19.65
CA MET A 567 5.41 -8.94 -18.37
C MET A 567 6.02 -7.91 -17.40
N GLU A 568 7.10 -7.21 -17.78
CA GLU A 568 7.75 -6.20 -16.92
C GLU A 568 7.14 -4.79 -17.01
N LEU A 569 5.97 -4.62 -17.65
CA LEU A 569 5.26 -3.34 -17.80
C LEU A 569 4.21 -3.04 -16.73
#